data_AF-A0A4Y1RBV6-F1
#
_entry.id   AF-A0A4Y1RBV6-F1
#
_cell.length_a   1.000
_cell.length_b   1.000
_cell.length_c   1.000
_cell.angle_alpha   90.00
_cell.angle_beta   90.00
_cell.angle_gamma   90.00
#
_symmetry.space_group_name_H-M   'P 1'
#
loop_
_entity.id
_entity.type
_entity.pdbx_description
1 polymer ?
#
loop_
_entity_poly.entity_id
_entity_poly.type
_entity_poly.pdbx_seq_one_letter_code
_entity_poly.pdbx_strand_id
1 'polypeptide(L)'
;MLDLVKGYFTSAREMLTGSGEVHVTHKTTHPFSKWNIVKLAEEVGLFLVEEAQFTRADYPGYINKKGSGRKCNRTFRVGQCSTYKFAKPPLQPYFPS
;
A
#
# COMPACT_ATOMS: atom_id res chain seq x y z
N MET A 1 4.06 10.21 -10.10
CA MET A 1 4.14 9.35 -8.88
C MET A 1 2.77 8.86 -8.46
N LEU A 2 1.73 9.70 -8.43
CA LEU A 2 0.35 9.23 -8.23
C LEU A 2 -0.06 8.19 -9.29
N ASP A 3 0.32 8.42 -10.55
CA ASP A 3 0.05 7.47 -11.64
C ASP A 3 0.76 6.11 -11.45
N LEU A 4 1.93 6.10 -10.80
CA LEU A 4 2.65 4.86 -10.50
C LEU A 4 1.88 4.02 -9.48
N VAL A 5 1.43 4.66 -8.38
CA VAL A 5 0.70 3.97 -7.32
C VAL A 5 -0.67 3.52 -7.81
N LYS A 6 -1.38 4.37 -8.57
CA LYS A 6 -2.66 4.01 -9.18
C LYS A 6 -2.50 2.86 -10.19
N GLY A 7 -1.47 2.93 -11.06
CA GLY A 7 -1.16 1.84 -11.99
C GLY A 7 -0.83 0.53 -11.29
N TYR A 8 -0.06 0.58 -10.20
CA TYR A 8 0.19 -0.59 -9.36
C TYR A 8 -1.11 -1.19 -8.81
N PHE A 9 -2.03 -0.37 -8.27
CA PHE A 9 -3.31 -0.86 -7.76
C PHE A 9 -4.18 -1.46 -8.86
N THR A 10 -4.22 -0.85 -10.05
CA THR A 10 -4.94 -1.41 -11.21
C THR A 10 -4.45 -2.82 -11.53
N SER A 11 -3.13 -2.99 -11.71
CA SER A 11 -2.55 -4.30 -12.01
C SER A 11 -2.74 -5.30 -10.87
N ALA A 12 -2.55 -4.87 -9.61
CA ALA A 12 -2.72 -5.74 -8.46
C ALA A 12 -4.16 -6.23 -8.32
N ARG A 13 -5.15 -5.37 -8.55
CA ARG A 13 -6.58 -5.74 -8.54
C ARG A 13 -6.90 -6.84 -9.54
N GLU A 14 -6.31 -6.82 -10.73
CA GLU A 14 -6.52 -7.86 -11.74
C GLU A 14 -5.97 -9.22 -11.28
N MET A 15 -4.88 -9.21 -10.49
CA MET A 15 -4.25 -10.41 -9.96
C MET A 15 -4.92 -10.97 -8.69
N LEU A 16 -5.73 -10.18 -7.97
CA LEU A 16 -6.38 -10.64 -6.74
C LEU A 16 -7.40 -11.75 -7.01
N THR A 17 -7.30 -12.85 -6.25
CA THR A 17 -8.38 -13.85 -6.10
C THR A 17 -9.40 -13.39 -5.07
N GLY A 18 -10.49 -14.14 -4.86
CA GLY A 18 -11.63 -13.71 -4.03
C GLY A 18 -11.29 -13.32 -2.58
N SER A 19 -10.22 -13.87 -2.00
CA SER A 19 -9.73 -13.56 -0.65
C SER A 19 -8.35 -12.89 -0.63
N GLY A 20 -7.85 -12.48 -1.79
CA GLY A 20 -6.53 -11.85 -1.90
C GLY A 20 -6.51 -10.41 -1.41
N GLU A 21 -5.35 -9.97 -0.91
CA GLU A 21 -5.12 -8.61 -0.44
C GLU A 21 -3.90 -7.97 -1.10
N VAL A 22 -3.95 -6.65 -1.25
CA VAL A 22 -2.80 -5.80 -1.60
C VAL A 22 -2.31 -5.10 -0.34
N HIS A 23 -1.06 -5.30 0.02
CA HIS A 23 -0.45 -4.65 1.19
C HIS A 23 0.55 -3.60 0.75
N VAL A 24 0.35 -2.35 1.17
CA VAL A 24 1.26 -1.23 0.86
C VAL A 24 1.73 -0.59 2.16
N THR A 25 3.04 -0.63 2.41
CA THR A 25 3.65 0.13 3.52
C THR A 25 4.07 1.50 3.02
N HIS A 26 3.49 2.56 3.59
CA HIS A 26 3.68 3.92 3.14
C HIS A 26 3.98 4.89 4.28
N LYS A 27 4.77 5.93 3.97
CA LYS A 27 5.07 7.00 4.94
C LYS A 27 3.84 7.86 5.17
N THR A 28 3.49 8.06 6.43
CA THR A 28 2.31 8.85 6.84
C THR A 28 2.63 10.32 7.10
N THR A 29 3.90 10.73 6.99
CA THR A 29 4.33 12.12 7.17
C THR A 29 4.47 12.86 5.84
N HIS A 30 4.41 14.20 5.90
CA HIS A 30 4.69 15.06 4.76
C HIS A 30 6.09 14.80 4.16
N PRO A 31 6.26 14.87 2.81
CA PRO A 31 5.26 15.14 1.79
C PRO A 31 4.45 13.92 1.34
N PHE A 32 4.81 12.72 1.80
CA PHE A 32 4.27 11.45 1.30
C PHE A 32 2.81 11.23 1.67
N SER A 33 2.36 11.77 2.81
CA SER A 33 0.93 11.75 3.19
C SER A 33 0.01 12.38 2.14
N LYS A 34 0.50 13.34 1.34
CA LYS A 34 -0.28 13.97 0.26
C LYS A 34 -0.62 13.02 -0.89
N TRP A 35 -0.01 11.84 -0.94
CA TRP A 35 -0.28 10.88 -2.01
C TRP A 35 -1.66 10.24 -1.90
N ASN A 36 -2.25 10.24 -0.70
CA ASN A 36 -3.59 9.73 -0.41
C ASN A 36 -3.87 8.37 -1.08
N ILE A 37 -3.07 7.37 -0.71
CA ILE A 37 -3.09 6.06 -1.38
C ILE A 37 -4.41 5.31 -1.20
N VAL A 38 -5.17 5.61 -0.14
CA VAL A 38 -6.51 5.06 0.09
C VAL A 38 -7.44 5.51 -1.04
N LYS A 39 -7.49 6.81 -1.33
CA LYS A 39 -8.27 7.33 -2.46
C LYS A 39 -7.85 6.74 -3.80
N LEU A 40 -6.54 6.56 -4.02
CA LEU A 40 -6.06 5.94 -5.26
C LEU A 40 -6.50 4.48 -5.41
N ALA A 41 -6.56 3.73 -4.31
CA ALA A 41 -7.07 2.35 -4.30
C ALA A 41 -8.59 2.30 -4.55
N GLU A 42 -9.35 3.20 -3.92
CA GLU A 42 -10.80 3.36 -4.13
C GLU A 42 -11.15 3.67 -5.59
N GLU A 43 -10.41 4.57 -6.22
CA GLU A 43 -10.60 4.95 -7.63
C GLU A 43 -10.43 3.79 -8.61
N VAL A 44 -9.76 2.69 -8.21
CA VAL A 44 -9.62 1.49 -9.04
C VAL A 44 -10.49 0.32 -8.54
N GLY A 45 -11.36 0.55 -7.56
CA GLY A 45 -12.31 -0.45 -7.06
C GLY A 45 -11.72 -1.44 -6.05
N LEU A 46 -10.72 -1.02 -5.29
CA LEU A 46 -10.27 -1.67 -4.06
C LEU A 46 -10.78 -0.87 -2.85
N PHE A 47 -10.99 -1.51 -1.71
CA PHE A 47 -11.36 -0.82 -0.47
C PHE A 47 -10.34 -1.11 0.64
N LEU A 48 -10.19 -0.17 1.57
CA LEU A 48 -9.32 -0.33 2.74
C LEU A 48 -9.95 -1.33 3.72
N VAL A 49 -9.23 -2.41 4.00
CA VAL A 49 -9.60 -3.42 5.01
C VAL A 49 -9.01 -3.03 6.36
N GLU A 50 -7.74 -2.64 6.38
CA GLU A 50 -6.99 -2.35 7.61
C GLU A 50 -5.87 -1.35 7.35
N GLU A 51 -5.63 -0.46 8.31
CA GLU A 51 -4.38 0.28 8.45
C GLU A 51 -3.69 -0.17 9.74
N ALA A 52 -2.50 -0.75 9.63
CA ALA A 52 -1.68 -1.17 10.76
C ALA A 52 -0.41 -0.32 10.83
N GLN A 53 -0.02 0.14 12.03
CA GLN A 53 1.23 0.89 12.18
C GLN A 53 2.42 -0.01 11.83
N PHE A 54 3.34 0.50 11.01
CA PHE A 54 4.57 -0.21 10.69
C PHE A 54 5.59 -0.01 11.81
N THR A 55 6.02 -1.11 12.43
CA THR A 55 7.15 -1.11 13.35
C THR A 55 8.27 -1.97 12.79
N ARG A 56 9.47 -1.40 12.68
CA ARG A 56 10.65 -2.13 12.16
C ARG A 56 10.99 -3.37 13.01
N ALA A 57 10.68 -3.33 14.30
CA ALA A 57 10.94 -4.44 15.23
C ALA A 57 10.17 -5.71 14.85
N ASP A 58 9.01 -5.58 14.18
CA ASP A 58 8.17 -6.71 13.78
C ASP A 58 8.77 -7.50 12.59
N TYR A 59 9.83 -6.97 11.96
CA TYR A 59 10.50 -7.56 10.80
C TYR A 59 11.99 -7.77 11.08
N PRO A 60 12.38 -8.84 11.81
CA PRO A 60 13.78 -9.16 12.06
C PRO A 60 14.59 -9.25 10.76
N GLY A 61 15.74 -8.58 10.72
CA GLY A 61 16.60 -8.54 9.53
C GLY A 61 16.21 -7.49 8.47
N TYR A 62 15.10 -6.77 8.64
CA TYR A 62 14.76 -5.67 7.74
C TYR A 62 15.75 -4.50 7.85
N ILE A 63 16.46 -4.22 6.75
CA ILE A 63 17.39 -3.08 6.64
C ILE A 63 17.00 -2.25 5.41
N ASN A 64 16.44 -1.07 5.63
CA ASN A 64 16.07 -0.17 4.55
C ASN A 64 17.31 0.45 3.87
N LYS A 65 17.31 0.53 2.54
CA LYS A 65 18.39 1.13 1.74
C LYS A 65 17.82 2.13 0.74
N LYS A 66 18.63 3.08 0.30
CA LYS A 66 18.21 4.08 -0.70
C LYS A 66 18.22 3.45 -2.10
N GLY A 67 17.17 3.67 -2.88
CA GLY A 67 17.08 3.09 -4.22
C GLY A 67 18.08 3.67 -5.24
N SER A 68 18.62 4.88 -5.03
CA SER A 68 19.43 5.58 -6.03
C SER A 68 20.42 6.59 -5.44
N GLY A 69 21.30 7.12 -6.30
CA GLY A 69 22.28 8.16 -6.00
C GLY A 69 23.58 7.67 -5.36
N ARG A 70 24.50 8.61 -5.06
CA ARG A 70 25.88 8.36 -4.57
C ARG A 70 25.97 7.58 -3.25
N LYS A 71 24.84 7.35 -2.57
CA LYS A 71 24.73 6.62 -1.28
C LYS A 71 23.60 5.59 -1.30
N CYS A 72 23.30 4.98 -2.46
CA CYS A 72 22.23 3.98 -2.63
C CYS A 72 22.27 2.87 -1.55
N ASN A 73 23.44 2.35 -1.21
CA ASN A 73 23.52 1.28 -0.20
C ASN A 73 23.39 1.74 1.27
N ARG A 74 23.26 3.05 1.55
CA ARG A 74 23.10 3.54 2.93
C ARG A 74 21.64 3.53 3.38
N THR A 75 21.44 3.32 4.67
CA THR A 75 20.13 3.43 5.31
C THR A 75 19.65 4.89 5.41
N PHE A 76 18.38 5.07 5.75
CA PHE A 76 17.78 6.37 6.03
C PHE A 76 16.76 6.26 7.18
N ARG A 77 16.35 7.38 7.76
CA ARG A 77 15.28 7.38 8.77
C ARG A 77 13.95 7.02 8.10
N VAL A 78 13.37 5.89 8.50
CA VAL A 78 12.08 5.41 7.97
C VAL A 78 10.98 6.43 8.30
N GLY A 79 10.94 6.91 9.54
CA GLY A 79 9.89 7.81 10.02
C GLY A 79 8.58 7.06 10.31
N GLN A 80 7.48 7.78 10.50
CA GLN A 80 6.17 7.17 10.69
C GLN A 80 5.67 6.57 9.38
N CYS A 81 5.25 5.31 9.45
CA CYS A 81 4.70 4.55 8.34
C CYS A 81 3.55 3.69 8.84
N SER A 82 2.63 3.37 7.93
CA SER A 82 1.58 2.39 8.14
C SER A 82 1.56 1.42 6.97
N THR A 83 1.15 0.18 7.23
CA THR A 83 0.80 -0.81 6.23
C THR A 83 -0.70 -0.78 6.02
N TYR A 84 -1.12 -0.49 4.80
CA TYR A 84 -2.51 -0.47 4.36
C TYR A 84 -2.81 -1.77 3.62
N LYS A 85 -3.91 -2.44 4.00
CA LYS A 85 -4.39 -3.66 3.36
C LYS A 85 -5.65 -3.35 2.57
N PHE A 86 -5.66 -3.71 1.30
CA PHE A 86 -6.79 -3.49 0.40
C PHE A 86 -7.29 -4.79 -0.19
N ALA A 87 -8.60 -4.90 -0.40
CA ALA A 87 -9.22 -6.06 -1.04
C ALA A 87 -10.25 -5.65 -2.09
N LYS A 88 -10.69 -6.61 -2.90
CA LYS A 88 -11.90 -6.45 -3.73
C LYS A 88 -13.12 -6.42 -2.82
N PRO A 89 -14.10 -5.53 -3.04
CA PRO A 89 -15.34 -5.54 -2.26
C PRO A 89 -15.94 -6.94 -2.25
N PRO A 90 -16.53 -7.38 -1.13
CA PRO A 90 -17.24 -8.65 -1.09
C PRO A 90 -18.26 -8.66 -2.23
N LEU A 91 -18.39 -9.81 -2.90
CA LEU A 91 -19.48 -10.01 -3.86
C LEU A 91 -20.77 -9.68 -3.11
N GLN A 92 -21.50 -8.64 -3.55
CA GLN A 92 -22.84 -8.42 -3.02
C GLN A 92 -23.62 -9.72 -3.24
N PRO A 93 -24.32 -10.26 -2.23
CA PRO A 93 -25.19 -11.39 -2.46
C PRO A 93 -26.14 -11.01 -3.59
N TYR A 94 -26.07 -11.75 -4.69
CA TYR A 94 -26.97 -11.59 -5.82
C TYR A 94 -28.37 -11.94 -5.32
N PHE A 95 -29.21 -10.92 -5.11
CA PHE A 95 -30.64 -11.09 -4.89
C PHE A 95 -31.34 -10.85 -6.22
N PRO A 96 -31.69 -11.90 -6.98
CA PRO A 96 -32.55 -11.73 -8.14
C PRO A 96 -33.92 -11.23 -7.66
N SER A 97 -34.40 -10.17 -8.32
CA SER A 97 -35.76 -9.65 -8.19
C SER A 97 -36.80 -10.65 -8.68
#